data_AF-A0A1Y4J1D2-F1
#
_entry.id   AF-A0A1Y4J1D2-F1
#
_cell.length_a   1.000
_cell.length_b   1.000
_cell.length_c   1.000
_cell.angle_alpha   90.00
_cell.angle_beta   90.00
_cell.angle_gamma   90.00
#
_symmetry.space_group_name_H-M   'P 1'
#
loop_
_entity.id
_entity.type
_entity.pdbx_description
1 polymer ?
#
loop_
_entity_poly.entity_id
_entity_poly.type
_entity_poly.pdbx_seq_one_letter_code
_entity_poly.pdbx_strand_id
1 'polypeptide(L)'
;MNTLARNFSHTFRRFLTASVLNIIGLAIAFASFFVIMTQVDYDLNFNKGYKDYQNIYRTEIYYSNDIGWQTWMSRPLCELIGSSSPHIQTVSI
;
A
#
# COMPACT_ATOMS: atom_id res chain seq x y z
N MET A 1 32.96 -27.27 -4.46
CA MET A 1 31.60 -26.70 -4.54
C MET A 1 30.54 -27.68 -5.05
N ASN A 2 30.89 -28.70 -5.86
CA ASN A 2 29.92 -29.64 -6.46
C ASN A 2 29.29 -30.64 -5.47
N THR A 3 29.97 -30.95 -4.37
CA THR A 3 29.47 -31.92 -3.36
C THR A 3 28.25 -31.41 -2.62
N LEU A 4 28.21 -30.12 -2.28
CA LEU A 4 27.08 -29.51 -1.57
C LEU A 4 25.81 -29.50 -2.44
N ALA A 5 25.94 -29.05 -3.70
CA ALA A 5 24.84 -29.04 -4.66
C ALA A 5 24.35 -30.45 -5.01
N ARG A 6 25.26 -31.42 -5.13
CA ARG A 6 24.91 -32.82 -5.39
C ARG A 6 24.16 -33.45 -4.21
N ASN A 7 24.61 -33.18 -2.99
CA ASN A 7 23.93 -33.66 -1.77
C ASN A 7 22.56 -33.00 -1.60
N PHE A 8 22.47 -31.69 -1.82
CA PHE A 8 21.21 -30.97 -1.79
C PHE A 8 20.24 -31.51 -2.85
N SER A 9 20.68 -31.68 -4.10
CA SER A 9 19.84 -32.23 -5.16
C SER A 9 19.41 -33.67 -4.88
N HIS A 10 20.26 -34.49 -4.26
CA HIS A 10 19.90 -35.85 -3.88
C HIS A 10 18.82 -35.86 -2.81
N THR A 11 19.00 -35.08 -1.74
CA THR A 11 18.02 -34.94 -0.65
C THR A 11 16.70 -34.33 -1.14
N PHE A 12 16.78 -33.31 -2.00
CA PHE A 12 15.62 -32.65 -2.60
C PHE A 12 14.83 -33.62 -3.48
N ARG A 13 15.49 -34.46 -4.30
CA ARG A 13 14.79 -35.49 -5.09
C ARG A 13 14.22 -36.60 -4.22
N ARG A 14 14.91 -36.99 -3.14
CA ARG A 14 14.44 -38.02 -2.19
C ARG A 14 13.19 -37.58 -1.42
N PHE A 15 13.09 -36.28 -1.10
CA PHE A 15 11.96 -35.70 -0.36
C PHE A 15 11.21 -34.64 -1.17
N LEU A 16 11.03 -34.88 -2.47
CA LEU A 16 10.54 -33.90 -3.44
C LEU A 16 9.24 -33.23 -2.99
N THR A 17 8.22 -34.00 -2.62
CA THR A 17 6.91 -33.48 -2.24
C THR A 17 6.99 -32.54 -1.03
N ALA A 18 7.72 -32.94 0.02
CA ALA A 18 7.88 -32.13 1.23
C ALA A 18 8.72 -30.87 0.95
N SER A 19 9.79 -31.00 0.17
CA SER A 19 10.64 -29.86 -0.19
C SER A 19 9.91 -28.86 -1.09
N VAL A 20 9.13 -29.33 -2.07
CA VAL A 20 8.30 -28.48 -2.93
C VAL A 20 7.23 -27.76 -2.12
N LEU A 21 6.51 -28.48 -1.25
CA LEU A 21 5.48 -27.88 -0.40
C LEU A 21 6.07 -26.80 0.51
N ASN A 22 7.25 -27.02 1.08
CA ASN A 22 7.93 -26.05 1.93
C ASN A 22 8.33 -24.79 1.15
N ILE A 23 8.94 -24.94 -0.03
CA ILE A 23 9.30 -23.80 -0.89
C ILE A 23 8.06 -23.01 -1.33
N ILE A 24 6.99 -23.69 -1.71
CA ILE A 24 5.73 -23.03 -2.10
C ILE A 24 5.13 -22.28 -0.90
N GLY A 25 5.05 -22.91 0.27
CA GLY A 25 4.53 -22.26 1.48
C GLY A 25 5.32 -21.01 1.84
N LEU A 26 6.65 -21.09 1.80
CA LEU A 26 7.53 -19.95 2.04
C LEU A 26 7.34 -18.85 0.98
N ALA A 27 7.25 -19.22 -0.30
CA ALA A 27 7.05 -18.29 -1.40
C ALA A 27 5.71 -17.53 -1.27
N ILE A 28 4.62 -18.24 -0.93
CA ILE A 28 3.31 -17.63 -0.69
C ILE A 28 3.38 -16.68 0.51
N ALA A 29 4.02 -17.08 1.61
CA ALA A 29 4.15 -16.23 2.78
C ALA A 29 4.90 -14.92 2.45
N PHE A 30 6.02 -15.02 1.72
CA PHE A 30 6.76 -13.83 1.27
C PHE A 30 5.97 -12.96 0.30
N ALA A 31 5.25 -13.55 -0.65
CA ALA A 31 4.43 -12.81 -1.60
C ALA A 31 3.30 -12.05 -0.88
N SER A 32 2.57 -12.71 0.01
CA SER A 32 1.52 -12.09 0.81
C SER A 32 2.07 -10.97 1.69
N PHE A 33 3.20 -11.21 2.36
CA PHE A 33 3.87 -10.20 3.17
C PHE A 33 4.28 -8.98 2.32
N PHE A 34 4.87 -9.21 1.14
CA PHE A 34 5.29 -8.13 0.25
C PHE A 34 4.11 -7.28 -0.23
N VAL A 35 2.99 -7.90 -0.62
CA VAL A 35 1.77 -7.19 -1.04
C VAL A 35 1.23 -6.33 0.11
N ILE A 36 1.12 -6.91 1.31
CA ILE A 36 0.66 -6.18 2.51
C ILE A 36 1.61 -5.02 2.82
N MET A 37 2.92 -5.28 2.82
CA MET A 37 3.91 -4.26 3.17
C MET A 37 3.95 -3.13 2.13
N THR A 38 3.69 -3.43 0.86
CA THR A 38 3.55 -2.40 -0.19
C THR A 38 2.37 -1.49 0.09
N GLN A 39 1.22 -2.03 0.52
CA GLN A 39 0.07 -1.22 0.90
C GLN A 39 0.35 -0.38 2.15
N VAL A 40 0.96 -0.97 3.17
CA VAL A 40 1.35 -0.27 4.41
C VAL A 40 2.30 0.89 4.09
N ASP A 41 3.31 0.65 3.26
CA ASP A 41 4.26 1.68 2.86
C ASP A 41 3.59 2.82 2.09
N TYR A 42 2.70 2.48 1.14
CA TYR A 42 1.91 3.45 0.41
C TYR A 42 1.06 4.33 1.33
N ASP A 43 0.31 3.73 2.26
CA ASP A 43 -0.58 4.46 3.16
C ASP A 43 0.20 5.34 4.14
N LEU A 44 1.34 4.84 4.66
CA LEU A 44 2.18 5.60 5.58
C LEU A 44 2.98 6.72 4.92
N ASN A 45 3.30 6.58 3.62
CA ASN A 45 4.11 7.54 2.89
C ASN A 45 3.36 8.30 1.80
N PHE A 46 2.03 8.18 1.78
CA PHE A 46 1.17 8.89 0.84
C PHE A 46 1.48 10.39 0.86
N ASN A 47 1.75 10.96 -0.31
CA ASN A 47 2.14 12.36 -0.55
C ASN A 47 3.45 12.84 0.13
N LYS A 48 4.16 12.01 0.91
CA LYS A 48 5.40 12.43 1.58
C LYS A 48 6.58 12.71 0.63
N GLY A 49 6.47 12.29 -0.63
CA GLY A 49 7.46 12.61 -1.68
C GLY A 49 7.37 14.04 -2.22
N TYR A 50 6.28 14.77 -1.94
CA TYR A 50 6.14 16.16 -2.37
C TYR A 50 6.86 17.12 -1.42
N LYS A 51 7.36 18.24 -1.96
CA LYS A 51 7.87 19.33 -1.14
C LYS A 51 6.74 19.86 -0.26
N ASP A 52 7.05 20.14 1.01
CA ASP A 52 6.11 20.68 1.99
C ASP A 52 4.87 19.79 2.22
N TYR A 53 5.00 18.47 2.08
CA TYR A 53 3.90 17.50 2.20
C TYR A 53 3.08 17.60 3.49
N GLN A 54 3.65 18.16 4.56
CA GLN A 54 2.98 18.39 5.85
C GLN A 54 1.84 19.40 5.75
N ASN A 55 1.83 20.22 4.69
CA ASN A 55 0.80 21.20 4.38
C ASN A 55 -0.23 20.67 3.36
N ILE A 56 -0.13 19.40 2.95
CA ILE A 56 -1.07 18.76 2.05
C ILE A 56 -2.06 17.94 2.88
N TYR A 57 -3.35 18.25 2.76
CA TYR A 57 -4.40 17.62 3.54
C TYR A 57 -5.43 16.96 2.63
N ARG A 58 -5.97 15.82 3.07
CA ARG A 58 -7.18 15.24 2.47
C ARG A 58 -8.40 15.92 3.08
N THR A 59 -9.24 16.51 2.24
CA THR A 59 -10.51 17.08 2.69
C THR A 59 -11.57 15.99 2.72
N GLU A 60 -12.32 15.93 3.81
CA GLU A 60 -13.45 15.03 3.98
C GLU A 60 -14.68 15.82 4.38
N ILE A 61 -15.84 15.38 3.90
CA ILE A 61 -17.12 15.97 4.25
C ILE A 61 -17.95 14.95 5.04
N TYR A 62 -18.49 15.39 6.17
CA TYR A 62 -19.48 14.62 6.89
C TYR A 62 -20.83 14.82 6.22
N TYR A 63 -21.34 13.78 5.55
CA TYR A 63 -22.57 13.90 4.77
C TYR A 63 -23.83 13.81 5.64
N SER A 64 -23.93 12.77 6.47
CA SER A 64 -25.04 12.55 7.41
C SER A 64 -24.68 11.49 8.44
N ASN A 65 -25.52 11.33 9.47
CA ASN A 65 -25.35 10.25 10.46
C ASN A 65 -25.37 8.85 9.86
N ASP A 66 -26.11 8.65 8.76
CA ASP A 66 -26.26 7.35 8.10
C ASP A 66 -25.10 7.02 7.15
N ILE A 67 -24.45 8.04 6.60
CA ILE A 67 -23.42 7.90 5.55
C ILE A 67 -22.01 8.20 6.10
N GLY A 68 -21.89 9.04 7.12
CA GLY A 68 -20.63 9.39 7.75
C GLY A 68 -19.72 10.27 6.90
N TRP A 69 -18.41 10.15 7.14
CA TRP A 69 -17.36 10.88 6.44
C TRP A 69 -17.14 10.32 5.04
N GLN A 70 -17.07 11.22 4.07
CA GLN A 70 -16.84 10.90 2.66
C GLN A 70 -15.67 11.71 2.12
N THR A 71 -14.89 11.08 1.23
CA THR A 71 -13.73 11.70 0.57
C THR A 71 -14.06 12.28 -0.81
N TRP A 72 -15.24 11.95 -1.34
CA TRP A 72 -15.74 12.44 -2.60
C TRP A 72 -16.65 13.64 -2.38
N MET A 73 -16.53 14.61 -3.27
CA MET A 73 -17.33 15.83 -3.26
C MET A 73 -17.48 16.34 -4.70
N SER A 74 -18.53 17.12 -4.95
CA SER A 74 -18.74 17.70 -6.26
C SER A 74 -17.69 18.79 -6.53
N ARG A 75 -17.25 18.91 -7.79
CA ARG A 75 -16.27 19.92 -8.20
C ARG A 75 -16.62 21.35 -7.72
N PRO A 76 -17.88 21.83 -7.82
CA PRO A 76 -18.23 23.16 -7.32
C PRO A 76 -17.95 23.33 -5.81
N LEU A 77 -18.13 22.26 -5.02
CA LEU A 77 -17.85 22.30 -3.60
C LEU A 77 -16.34 22.36 -3.32
N CYS A 78 -15.52 21.62 -4.07
CA CYS A 78 -14.07 21.73 -4.01
C CYS A 78 -13.57 23.14 -4.32
N GLU A 79 -14.10 23.76 -5.38
CA GLU A 79 -13.72 25.11 -5.82
C GLU A 79 -14.11 26.16 -4.78
N LEU A 80 -15.29 26.01 -4.15
CA LEU A 80 -15.74 26.84 -3.05
C LEU A 80 -14.80 26.71 -1.83
N ILE A 81 -14.44 25.49 -1.45
CA ILE A 81 -13.49 25.24 -0.35
C ILE A 81 -12.12 25.84 -0.67
N GLY A 82 -11.61 25.64 -1.88
CA GLY A 82 -10.34 26.21 -2.33
C GLY A 82 -10.29 27.73 -2.26
N SER A 83 -11.44 28.38 -2.47
CA SER A 83 -11.57 29.84 -2.42
C SER A 83 -11.96 30.37 -1.03
N SER A 84 -12.22 29.50 -0.05
CA SER A 84 -12.79 29.90 1.25
C SER A 84 -11.79 30.59 2.18
N SER A 85 -10.48 30.41 1.96
CA SER A 85 -9.42 30.96 2.81
C SER A 85 -8.19 31.31 1.99
N PRO A 86 -7.54 32.46 2.25
CA PRO A 86 -6.29 32.83 1.59
C PRO A 86 -5.11 31.91 1.97
N HIS A 87 -5.26 31.05 2.98
CA HIS A 87 -4.23 30.08 3.38
C HIS A 87 -4.24 28.82 2.51
N ILE A 88 -5.30 28.59 1.73
CA ILE A 88 -5.39 27.46 0.82
C ILE A 88 -4.71 27.86 -0.48
N GLN A 89 -3.53 27.29 -0.76
CA GLN A 89 -2.72 27.66 -1.92
C GLN A 89 -3.22 27.02 -3.21
N THR A 90 -3.69 25.78 -3.13
CA THR A 90 -4.18 25.03 -4.29
C THR A 90 -5.13 23.91 -3.85
N VAL A 91 -6.00 23.49 -4.78
CA VAL A 91 -6.87 22.33 -4.64
C VAL A 91 -6.73 21.48 -5.90
N SER A 92 -6.55 20.17 -5.71
CA SER A 92 -6.59 19.18 -6.79
C SER A 92 -7.88 18.37 -6.67
N ILE A 93 -8.56 18.16 -7.80
CA ILE A 93 -9.89 17.52 -7.90
C ILE A 93 -9.84 16.46 -8.98
#